data_AF-A0A5B6VMA9-F1
#
_entry.id   AF-A0A5B6VMA9-F1
#
_cell.length_a   1.000
_cell.length_b   1.000
_cell.length_c   1.000
_cell.angle_alpha   90.00
_cell.angle_beta   90.00
_cell.angle_gamma   90.00
#
_symmetry.space_group_name_H-M   'P 1'
#
loop_
_entity.id
_entity.type
_entity.pdbx_description
1 polymer ?
#
loop_
_entity_poly.entity_id
_entity_poly.type
_entity_poly.pdbx_seq_one_letter_code
_entity_poly.pdbx_strand_id
1 'polypeptide(L)'
;MVEVTNRQAEFANKEIKGILEKVVHLNRRDWSRKLDYALWTYQKTLKTPLGLSPYRLGFGKSCHFPLELEHKAYRALKQLNLHFKLAGEKLMLQLNELEELQIFSYRNANLFKERIKRWHNKHI
;
A
#
# COMPACT_ATOMS: atom_id res chain seq x y z
N MET A 1 45.12 5.71 8.86
CA MET A 1 43.84 4.95 8.85
C MET A 1 42.64 5.82 8.50
N VAL A 2 42.53 7.07 9.00
CA VAL A 2 41.40 8.00 8.71
C VAL A 2 41.31 8.41 7.23
N GLU A 3 42.43 8.63 6.54
CA GLU A 3 42.42 9.03 5.12
C GLU A 3 41.97 7.91 4.17
N VAL A 4 42.27 6.65 4.50
CA VAL A 4 41.88 5.48 3.70
C VAL A 4 40.38 5.23 3.77
N THR A 5 39.79 5.42 4.96
CA THR A 5 38.35 5.32 5.17
C THR A 5 37.59 6.42 4.44
N ASN A 6 38.15 7.63 4.39
CA ASN A 6 37.54 8.75 3.67
C ASN A 6 37.52 8.51 2.16
N ARG A 7 38.61 8.00 1.59
CA ARG A 7 38.72 7.68 0.15
C ARG A 7 37.74 6.61 -0.31
N GLN A 8 37.49 5.60 0.51
CA GLN A 8 36.47 4.57 0.22
C GLN A 8 35.05 5.15 0.28
N ALA A 9 34.76 6.01 1.26
CA ALA A 9 33.47 6.68 1.37
C ALA A 9 33.19 7.60 0.17
N GLU A 10 34.19 8.35 -0.29
CA GLU A 10 34.09 9.19 -1.49
C GLU A 10 33.76 8.38 -2.75
N PHE A 11 34.41 7.23 -2.93
CA PHE A 11 34.14 6.34 -4.06
C PHE A 11 32.70 5.79 -4.02
N ALA A 12 32.25 5.31 -2.86
CA ALA A 12 30.88 4.84 -2.68
C ALA A 12 29.83 5.93 -2.96
N ASN A 13 30.09 7.14 -2.47
CA ASN A 13 29.21 8.29 -2.69
C ASN A 13 29.12 8.67 -4.17
N LYS A 14 30.23 8.59 -4.91
CA LYS A 14 30.25 8.87 -6.35
C LYS A 14 29.42 7.85 -7.14
N GLU A 15 29.50 6.57 -6.79
CA GLU A 15 28.71 5.50 -7.41
C GLU A 15 27.21 5.65 -7.12
N ILE A 16 26.83 5.87 -5.86
CA ILE A 16 25.44 6.10 -5.45
C ILE A 16 24.88 7.32 -6.18
N LYS A 17 25.65 8.41 -6.28
CA LYS A 17 25.28 9.60 -7.03
C LYS A 17 25.01 9.30 -8.51
N GLY A 18 25.87 8.53 -9.17
CA GLY A 18 25.68 8.17 -10.58
C GLY A 18 24.43 7.30 -10.82
N ILE A 19 24.11 6.40 -9.90
CA ILE A 19 22.84 5.64 -9.95
C ILE A 19 21.66 6.57 -9.75
N LEU A 20 21.72 7.44 -8.74
CA LEU A 20 20.65 8.38 -8.43
C LEU A 20 20.37 9.32 -9.60
N GLU A 21 21.40 9.83 -10.26
CA GLU A 21 21.29 10.66 -11.47
C GLU A 21 20.55 9.92 -12.60
N LYS A 22 20.85 8.64 -12.83
CA LYS A 22 20.16 7.81 -13.84
C LYS A 22 18.68 7.59 -13.50
N VAL A 23 18.34 7.39 -12.23
CA VAL A 23 16.96 7.10 -11.79
C VAL A 23 16.12 8.39 -11.65
N VAL A 24 16.74 9.50 -11.27
CA VAL A 24 16.11 10.81 -11.06
C VAL A 24 15.94 11.58 -12.36
N HIS A 25 16.57 11.16 -13.47
CA HIS A 25 16.54 11.77 -14.82
C HIS A 25 15.17 12.29 -15.31
N LEU A 26 14.06 11.76 -14.79
CA LEU A 26 12.68 12.16 -15.12
C LEU A 26 12.06 13.24 -14.21
N ASN A 27 12.46 13.36 -12.95
CA ASN A 27 11.87 14.34 -12.02
C ASN A 27 12.81 14.61 -10.82
N ARG A 28 13.40 15.81 -10.76
CA ARG A 28 14.39 16.20 -9.73
C ARG A 28 13.83 16.28 -8.31
N ARG A 29 12.50 16.36 -8.15
CA ARG A 29 11.81 16.48 -6.86
C ARG A 29 11.69 15.16 -6.09
N ASP A 30 11.85 14.02 -6.76
CA ASP A 30 11.61 12.69 -6.17
C ASP A 30 12.88 11.98 -5.67
N TRP A 31 13.99 12.71 -5.52
CA TRP A 31 15.29 12.13 -5.18
C TRP A 31 15.28 11.33 -3.87
N SER A 32 14.54 11.80 -2.86
CA SER A 32 14.46 11.14 -1.54
C SER A 32 13.75 9.78 -1.62
N ARG A 33 12.65 9.68 -2.38
CA ARG A 33 11.94 8.41 -2.62
C ARG A 33 12.76 7.44 -3.46
N LYS A 34 13.61 7.96 -4.35
CA LYS A 34 14.49 7.18 -5.23
C LYS A 34 15.81 6.79 -4.57
N LEU A 35 16.15 7.38 -3.43
CA LEU A 35 17.38 7.07 -2.68
C LEU A 35 17.39 5.62 -2.19
N ASP A 36 16.26 5.13 -1.66
CA ASP A 36 16.12 3.73 -1.21
C ASP A 36 16.39 2.75 -2.37
N TYR A 37 15.87 3.06 -3.55
CA TYR A 37 16.10 2.28 -4.76
C TYR A 37 17.57 2.34 -5.21
N ALA A 38 18.18 3.53 -5.21
CA ALA A 38 19.58 3.69 -5.58
C ALA A 38 20.51 2.93 -4.63
N LEU A 39 20.26 2.99 -3.33
CA LEU A 39 21.01 2.21 -2.33
C LEU A 39 20.82 0.70 -2.53
N TRP A 40 19.59 0.26 -2.81
CA TRP A 40 19.31 -1.15 -3.09
C TRP A 40 20.06 -1.65 -4.34
N THR A 41 20.06 -0.88 -5.42
CA THR A 41 20.83 -1.24 -6.63
C THR A 41 22.32 -1.27 -6.35
N TYR A 42 22.88 -0.28 -5.67
CA TYR A 42 24.29 -0.27 -5.25
C TYR A 42 24.68 -1.53 -4.47
N GLN A 43 23.80 -2.01 -3.60
CA GLN A 43 24.03 -3.23 -2.81
C GLN A 43 23.91 -4.53 -3.62
N LYS A 44 23.13 -4.56 -4.71
CA LYS A 44 22.84 -5.79 -5.47
C LYS A 44 23.65 -5.95 -6.75
N THR A 45 23.85 -4.87 -7.51
CA THR A 45 24.36 -4.94 -8.89
C THR A 45 25.85 -4.68 -8.98
N LEU A 46 26.39 -3.80 -8.14
CA LEU A 46 27.81 -3.48 -8.15
C LEU A 46 28.57 -4.59 -7.44
N LYS A 47 29.41 -5.28 -8.21
CA LYS A 47 30.42 -6.20 -7.68
C LYS A 47 31.75 -5.48 -7.74
N THR A 48 32.44 -5.47 -6.62
CA THR A 48 33.84 -5.01 -6.51
C THR A 48 34.70 -5.88 -7.46
N PRO A 49 35.90 -5.48 -7.90
CA PRO A 49 36.80 -6.34 -8.68
C PRO A 49 37.06 -7.73 -8.06
N LEU A 50 36.83 -7.87 -6.75
CA LEU A 50 36.86 -9.12 -5.98
C LEU A 50 35.58 -9.99 -6.11
N GLY A 51 34.59 -9.58 -6.92
CA GLY A 51 33.31 -10.26 -7.09
C GLY A 51 32.31 -10.11 -5.93
N LEU A 52 32.67 -9.35 -4.88
CA LEU A 52 31.86 -9.15 -3.67
C LEU A 52 30.98 -7.89 -3.79
N SER A 53 29.74 -7.97 -3.29
CA SER A 53 28.87 -6.80 -3.17
C SER A 53 29.36 -5.86 -2.06
N PRO A 54 29.20 -4.53 -2.20
CA PRO A 54 29.57 -3.55 -1.18
C PRO A 54 29.00 -3.86 0.21
N TYR A 55 27.75 -4.33 0.28
CA TYR A 55 27.11 -4.75 1.53
C TYR A 55 27.85 -5.93 2.17
N ARG A 56 28.30 -6.91 1.38
CA ARG A 56 29.07 -8.06 1.87
C ARG A 56 30.46 -7.67 2.36
N LEU A 57 31.06 -6.63 1.77
CA LEU A 57 32.33 -6.07 2.25
C LEU A 57 32.18 -5.32 3.57
N GLY A 58 31.12 -4.53 3.74
CA GLY A 58 30.89 -3.76 4.97
C GLY A 58 30.39 -4.60 6.15
N PHE A 59 29.51 -5.58 5.89
CA PHE A 59 28.83 -6.35 6.93
C PHE A 59 29.25 -7.83 7.00
N GLY A 60 30.13 -8.28 6.11
CA GLY A 60 30.61 -9.68 6.06
C GLY A 60 29.57 -10.72 5.62
N LYS A 61 28.31 -10.32 5.37
CA LYS A 61 27.18 -11.21 5.03
C LYS A 61 26.53 -10.80 3.70
N SER A 62 25.92 -11.74 2.98
CA SER A 62 25.14 -11.42 1.78
C SER A 62 23.95 -10.52 2.11
N CYS A 63 23.59 -9.60 1.21
CA CYS A 63 22.42 -8.75 1.37
C CYS A 63 21.14 -9.59 1.26
N HIS A 64 20.63 -10.01 2.42
CA HIS A 64 19.23 -10.40 2.59
C HIS A 64 18.38 -9.14 2.38
N PHE A 65 17.18 -9.29 1.81
CA PHE A 65 16.26 -8.18 1.66
C PHE A 65 16.09 -7.48 3.02
N PRO A 66 16.08 -6.13 3.10
CA PRO A 66 15.91 -5.47 4.38
C PRO A 66 14.58 -5.91 4.99
N LEU A 67 14.63 -6.59 6.14
CA LEU A 67 13.46 -7.05 6.89
C LEU A 67 12.46 -5.91 7.11
N GLU A 68 12.95 -4.68 7.22
CA GLU A 68 12.15 -3.46 7.29
C GLU A 68 11.22 -3.25 6.08
N LEU A 69 11.68 -3.53 4.87
CA LEU A 69 10.87 -3.40 3.66
C LEU A 69 9.81 -4.50 3.58
N GLU A 70 10.17 -5.73 3.95
CA GLU A 70 9.24 -6.86 4.05
C GLU A 70 8.13 -6.57 5.07
N HIS A 71 8.51 -6.10 6.26
CA HIS A 71 7.56 -5.69 7.29
C HIS A 71 6.69 -4.51 6.87
N LYS A 72 7.24 -3.50 6.18
CA LYS A 72 6.45 -2.38 5.63
C LYS A 72 5.43 -2.87 4.60
N ALA A 73 5.83 -3.74 3.67
CA ALA A 73 4.94 -4.33 2.68
C ALA A 73 3.82 -5.17 3.34
N TYR A 74 4.18 -6.01 4.33
CA TYR A 74 3.23 -6.80 5.09
C TYR A 74 2.22 -5.92 5.85
N ARG A 75 2.68 -4.83 6.50
CA ARG A 75 1.79 -3.88 7.19
C ARG A 75 0.82 -3.21 6.23
N ALA A 76 1.28 -2.78 5.06
CA ALA A 76 0.42 -2.16 4.05
C ALA A 76 -0.65 -3.14 3.54
N LEU A 77 -0.29 -4.39 3.27
CA LEU A 77 -1.24 -5.44 2.89
C LEU A 77 -2.27 -5.71 3.98
N LYS A 78 -1.85 -5.79 5.25
CA LYS A 78 -2.75 -6.00 6.38
C LYS A 78 -3.74 -4.85 6.53
N GLN A 79 -3.30 -3.61 6.34
CA GLN A 79 -4.17 -2.42 6.37
C GLN A 79 -5.19 -2.45 5.23
N LEU A 80 -4.76 -2.75 4.00
CA LEU A 80 -5.65 -2.81 2.84
C LEU A 80 -6.76 -3.87 3.02
N ASN A 81 -6.41 -5.05 3.52
CA ASN A 81 -7.38 -6.10 3.82
C ASN A 81 -8.39 -5.69 4.91
N LEU A 82 -7.95 -4.96 5.93
CA LEU A 82 -8.84 -4.43 6.97
C LEU A 82 -9.83 -3.42 6.38
N HIS A 83 -9.36 -2.48 5.56
CA HIS A 83 -10.22 -1.50 4.91
C HIS A 83 -11.26 -2.16 4.00
N PHE A 84 -10.89 -3.19 3.24
CA PHE A 84 -11.83 -3.94 2.42
C PHE A 84 -12.91 -4.63 3.25
N LYS A 85 -12.53 -5.26 4.37
CA LYS A 85 -13.49 -5.89 5.27
C LYS A 85 -14.49 -4.89 5.86
N LEU A 86 -14.00 -3.75 6.36
CA LEU A 86 -14.84 -2.68 6.90
C LEU A 86 -15.79 -2.10 5.84
N ALA A 87 -15.31 -1.94 4.60
CA ALA A 87 -16.16 -1.49 3.50
C ALA A 87 -17.26 -2.51 3.16
N GLY A 88 -16.94 -3.81 3.19
CA GLY A 88 -17.92 -4.89 3.01
C GLY A 88 -18.99 -4.91 4.09
N GLU A 89 -18.58 -4.80 5.37
CA GLU A 89 -19.51 -4.74 6.51
C GLU A 89 -20.44 -3.52 6.40
N LYS A 90 -19.91 -2.35 6.03
CA LYS A 90 -20.71 -1.14 5.82
C LYS A 90 -21.73 -1.32 4.69
N LEU A 91 -21.32 -1.89 3.55
CA LEU A 91 -22.22 -2.13 2.42
C LEU A 91 -23.33 -3.11 2.80
N MET A 92 -23.01 -4.15 3.57
CA MET A 92 -24.00 -5.11 4.07
C MET A 92 -25.06 -4.44 4.97
N LEU A 93 -24.65 -3.55 5.87
CA LEU A 93 -25.58 -2.78 6.70
C LEU A 93 -26.51 -1.90 5.86
N GLN A 94 -25.96 -1.19 4.86
CA GLN A 94 -26.76 -0.34 3.98
C GLN A 94 -27.78 -1.14 3.15
N LEU A 95 -27.43 -2.35 2.72
CA LEU A 95 -28.36 -3.23 2.02
C LEU A 95 -29.49 -3.72 2.92
N ASN A 96 -29.18 -4.10 4.17
CA ASN A 96 -30.20 -4.52 5.14
C ASN A 96 -31.18 -3.37 5.44
N GLU A 97 -30.69 -2.14 5.65
CA GLU A 97 -31.53 -0.97 5.85
C GLU A 97 -32.47 -0.72 4.65
N LEU A 98 -31.95 -0.88 3.42
CA LEU A 98 -32.75 -0.72 2.20
C LEU A 98 -33.86 -1.77 2.10
N GLU A 99 -33.54 -3.02 2.43
CA GLU A 99 -34.51 -4.13 2.44
C GLU A 99 -35.62 -3.89 3.47
N GLU A 100 -35.28 -3.43 4.67
CA GLU A 100 -36.25 -3.06 5.71
C GLU A 100 -37.20 -1.94 5.24
N LEU A 101 -36.67 -0.90 4.59
CA LEU A 101 -37.47 0.19 4.02
C LEU A 101 -38.42 -0.30 2.91
N GLN A 102 -37.95 -1.23 2.08
CA GLN A 102 -38.77 -1.83 1.03
C GLN A 102 -39.91 -2.65 1.62
N ILE A 103 -39.64 -3.49 2.64
CA ILE A 103 -40.65 -4.28 3.35
C ILE A 103 -41.66 -3.36 4.02
N PHE A 104 -41.20 -2.29 4.68
CA PHE A 104 -42.06 -1.30 5.31
C PHE A 104 -43.01 -0.64 4.32
N SER A 105 -42.48 -0.22 3.16
CA SER A 105 -43.26 0.39 2.07
C SER A 105 -44.33 -0.56 1.53
N TYR A 106 -43.97 -1.83 1.30
CA TYR A 106 -44.90 -2.86 0.83
C TYR A 106 -46.03 -3.12 1.84
N ARG A 107 -45.68 -3.23 3.14
CA ARG A 107 -46.66 -3.38 4.23
C ARG A 107 -47.63 -2.20 4.26
N ASN A 108 -47.12 -0.96 4.19
CA ASN A 108 -47.96 0.24 4.18
C ASN A 108 -48.89 0.29 2.96
N ALA A 109 -48.39 -0.04 1.77
CA ALA A 109 -49.20 -0.08 0.55
C ALA A 109 -50.35 -1.10 0.65
N ASN A 110 -50.08 -2.28 1.22
CA ASN A 110 -51.11 -3.30 1.46
C ASN A 110 -52.15 -2.83 2.47
N LEU A 111 -51.71 -2.22 3.58
CA LEU A 111 -52.59 -1.66 4.61
C LEU A 111 -53.52 -0.59 4.03
N PHE A 112 -53.00 0.29 3.17
CA PHE A 112 -53.79 1.30 2.48
C PHE A 112 -54.84 0.68 1.55
N LYS A 113 -54.45 -0.32 0.74
CA LYS A 113 -55.38 -1.06 -0.13
C LYS A 113 -56.50 -1.72 0.67
N GLU A 114 -56.19 -2.34 1.81
CA GLU A 114 -57.20 -2.94 2.68
C GLU A 114 -58.17 -1.91 3.28
N ARG A 115 -57.68 -0.75 3.70
CA ARG A 115 -58.52 0.34 4.21
C ARG A 115 -59.53 0.80 3.16
N ILE A 116 -59.08 0.99 1.93
CA ILE A 116 -59.96 1.36 0.81
C ILE A 116 -61.01 0.27 0.56
N LYS A 117 -60.62 -1.00 0.50
CA LYS A 117 -61.57 -2.12 0.34
C LYS A 117 -62.62 -2.15 1.44
N ARG A 118 -62.20 -1.99 2.70
CA ARG A 118 -63.11 -1.94 3.86
C ARG A 118 -64.06 -0.76 3.81
N TRP A 119 -63.61 0.41 3.35
CA TRP A 119 -64.47 1.58 3.19
C TRP A 119 -65.52 1.36 2.10
N HIS A 120 -65.10 0.84 0.94
CA HIS A 120 -65.99 0.53 -0.18
C HIS A 120 -67.07 -0.49 0.21
N ASN A 121 -66.68 -1.60 0.84
CA ASN A 121 -67.61 -2.64 1.29
C ASN A 121 -68.59 -2.19 2.39
N LYS A 122 -68.31 -1.06 3.07
CA LYS A 122 -69.19 -0.47 4.09
C LYS A 122 -70.15 0.57 3.51
N HIS A 123 -69.91 1.06 2.31
CA HIS A 123 -70.65 2.16 1.68
C HIS A 123 -71.32 1.72 0.36
N ILE A 124 -71.32 0.42 0.10
CA ILE A 124 -72.12 -0.33 -0.88
C ILE A 124 -72.92 -1.35 -0.08
#